data_AF-A0A2V9LWZ1-F1
#
_entry.id   AF-A0A2V9LWZ1-F1
#
_cell.length_a   1.000
_cell.length_b   1.000
_cell.length_c   1.000
_cell.angle_alpha   90.00
_cell.angle_beta   90.00
_cell.angle_gamma   90.00
#
_symmetry.space_group_name_H-M   'P 1'
#
loop_
_entity.id
_entity.type
_entity.pdbx_description
1 polymer ?
#
loop_
_entity_poly.entity_id
_entity_poly.type
_entity_poly.pdbx_seq_one_letter_code
_entity_poly.pdbx_strand_id
1 'polypeptide(L)'
;MSSLRSACALHKVGRSALAGEHFMHRLMTRAFILILLAFGLGSARNAQNKVPEKKAATSKPSLQPNGSSWMQWGGANRDFISDSKALANSWPAAGPPKLWSRALGDGYSGIAVEGTTLYTVYRRGSQDIVTAIDASRGTTVWEYAYEAEFKNSFSEKVGPGPYAMPQVVGDRLVTASGIGKIQSLDKKTGRPVWSRDLYIEFGGTRLEFGYSIGGRELQRRNGPATE
;
A
#
# COMPACT_ATOMS: atom_id res chain seq x y z
N MET A 1 51.43 36.43 -37.42
CA MET A 1 52.29 35.28 -37.05
C MET A 1 51.40 34.05 -37.08
N SER A 2 51.19 33.48 -38.28
CA SER A 2 51.89 32.29 -38.81
C SER A 2 51.33 30.96 -38.27
N SER A 3 50.46 30.38 -39.10
CA SER A 3 50.14 28.95 -39.27
C SER A 3 51.35 28.00 -39.15
N LEU A 4 51.12 26.74 -38.74
CA LEU A 4 51.70 25.48 -39.30
C LEU A 4 51.33 24.27 -38.39
N ARG A 5 50.54 23.30 -38.89
CA ARG A 5 50.90 21.89 -39.29
C ARG A 5 51.47 21.01 -38.15
N SER A 6 50.78 19.94 -37.73
CA SER A 6 50.63 18.58 -38.33
C SER A 6 51.84 17.64 -38.12
N ALA A 7 51.62 16.54 -37.36
CA ALA A 7 52.35 15.26 -37.40
C ALA A 7 51.51 14.25 -36.55
N CYS A 8 50.89 13.17 -37.05
CA CYS A 8 51.37 11.99 -37.78
C CYS A 8 52.25 11.06 -36.93
N ALA A 9 51.68 9.94 -36.46
CA ALA A 9 52.34 8.62 -36.41
C ALA A 9 51.34 7.50 -36.07
N LEU A 10 50.88 6.82 -37.13
CA LEU A 10 50.34 5.47 -37.10
C LEU A 10 51.52 4.50 -36.86
N HIS A 11 51.37 3.50 -35.98
CA HIS A 11 52.16 2.27 -36.08
C HIS A 11 51.30 1.03 -35.82
N LYS A 12 51.50 0.06 -36.71
CA LYS A 12 50.79 -1.19 -36.89
C LYS A 12 51.32 -2.29 -35.96
N VAL A 13 50.38 -3.13 -35.52
CA VAL A 13 50.39 -4.61 -35.54
C VAL A 13 51.44 -5.38 -34.71
N GLY A 14 50.91 -6.17 -33.77
CA GLY A 14 51.52 -7.40 -33.28
C GLY A 14 50.41 -8.40 -32.88
N ARG A 15 50.24 -9.46 -33.69
CA ARG A 15 49.42 -10.65 -33.41
C ARG A 15 50.14 -11.52 -32.38
N SER A 16 49.43 -12.10 -31.42
CA SER A 16 49.84 -13.36 -30.79
C SER A 16 48.71 -14.06 -30.03
N ALA A 17 48.57 -15.35 -30.34
CA ALA A 17 48.08 -16.44 -29.49
C ALA A 17 46.56 -16.65 -29.32
N LEU A 18 45.97 -17.24 -30.38
CA LEU A 18 44.97 -18.31 -30.26
C LEU A 18 45.65 -19.55 -29.65
N ALA A 19 45.32 -19.91 -28.40
CA ALA A 19 45.45 -21.27 -27.85
C ALA A 19 45.11 -21.24 -26.34
N GLY A 20 43.85 -21.42 -25.98
CA GLY A 20 43.46 -21.48 -24.56
C GLY A 20 42.11 -22.14 -24.27
N GLU A 21 41.21 -22.24 -25.26
CA GLU A 21 39.82 -22.63 -24.99
C GLU A 21 39.51 -24.14 -25.02
N HIS A 22 40.51 -25.03 -25.09
CA HIS A 22 40.25 -26.49 -25.16
C HIS A 22 40.89 -27.34 -24.06
N PHE A 23 41.48 -26.73 -23.01
CA PHE A 23 42.21 -27.47 -21.97
C PHE A 23 41.45 -27.68 -20.65
N MET A 24 40.34 -26.95 -20.41
CA MET A 24 39.60 -27.00 -19.13
C MET A 24 38.32 -27.85 -19.13
N HIS A 25 38.00 -28.54 -20.24
CA HIS A 25 36.78 -29.37 -20.33
C HIS A 25 37.07 -30.89 -20.32
N ARG A 26 38.34 -31.31 -20.27
CA ARG A 26 38.74 -32.72 -20.34
C ARG A 26 39.32 -33.31 -19.03
N LEU A 27 39.33 -32.54 -17.94
CA LEU A 27 39.84 -33.00 -16.64
C LEU A 27 38.76 -33.25 -15.57
N MET A 28 37.49 -32.92 -15.84
CA MET A 28 36.38 -33.05 -14.87
C MET A 28 35.39 -34.20 -15.17
N THR A 29 35.63 -34.99 -16.23
CA THR A 29 34.73 -36.10 -16.66
C THR A 29 35.26 -37.49 -16.26
N ARG A 30 36.34 -37.59 -15.46
CA ARG A 30 36.91 -38.87 -15.00
C ARG A 30 36.95 -39.05 -13.47
N ALA A 31 36.19 -38.26 -12.72
CA ALA A 31 36.01 -38.41 -11.28
C ALA A 31 34.61 -38.92 -10.87
N PHE A 32 33.86 -39.50 -11.82
CA PHE A 32 32.48 -39.95 -11.60
C PHE A 32 32.29 -41.48 -11.57
N ILE A 33 33.37 -42.25 -11.68
CA ILE A 33 33.31 -43.72 -11.65
C ILE A 33 34.55 -44.20 -10.90
N LEU A 34 34.51 -44.23 -9.56
CA LEU A 34 35.36 -45.03 -8.64
C LEU A 34 35.09 -44.70 -7.16
N ILE A 35 33.82 -44.49 -6.78
CA ILE A 35 33.37 -44.53 -5.36
C ILE A 35 32.06 -45.32 -5.35
N LEU A 36 32.13 -46.62 -5.67
CA LEU A 36 30.96 -47.51 -5.68
C LEU A 36 31.20 -48.87 -5.01
N LEU A 37 32.33 -49.11 -4.34
CA LEU A 37 32.60 -50.42 -3.71
C LEU A 37 33.47 -50.26 -2.45
N ALA A 38 32.92 -49.68 -1.39
CA ALA A 38 33.36 -49.87 -0.01
C ALA A 38 32.29 -49.27 0.91
N PHE A 39 32.03 -49.90 2.06
CA PHE A 39 30.93 -49.64 3.01
C PHE A 39 29.59 -50.23 2.51
N GLY A 40 29.22 -51.46 2.84
CA GLY A 40 29.30 -52.11 4.15
C GLY A 40 27.89 -52.19 4.71
N LEU A 41 27.31 -53.39 4.73
CA LEU A 41 26.00 -53.68 5.34
C LEU A 41 26.01 -53.24 6.80
N GLY A 42 25.27 -52.18 7.10
CA GLY A 42 24.90 -51.78 8.46
C GLY A 42 23.38 -51.68 8.55
N SER A 43 22.75 -52.57 9.32
CA SER A 43 21.33 -52.51 9.64
C SER A 43 20.99 -51.14 10.24
N ALA A 44 20.30 -50.30 9.47
CA ALA A 44 19.71 -49.08 9.98
C ALA A 44 18.53 -49.42 10.89
N ARG A 45 18.74 -49.33 12.21
CA ARG A 45 17.66 -49.27 13.19
C ARG A 45 16.77 -48.08 12.84
N ASN A 46 15.49 -48.37 12.65
CA ASN A 46 14.42 -47.41 12.38
C ASN A 46 14.24 -46.51 13.62
N ALA A 47 14.97 -45.39 13.67
CA ALA A 47 14.72 -44.33 14.63
C ALA A 47 13.59 -43.46 14.08
N GLN A 48 12.37 -43.69 14.57
CA GLN A 48 11.26 -42.75 14.41
C GLN A 48 11.64 -41.42 15.04
N ASN A 49 12.19 -40.50 14.25
CA ASN A 49 12.21 -39.09 14.60
C ASN A 49 10.76 -38.61 14.63
N LYS A 50 10.17 -38.54 15.83
CA LYS A 50 8.97 -37.75 16.08
C LYS A 50 9.31 -36.30 15.74
N VAL A 51 8.86 -35.84 14.56
CA VAL A 51 8.78 -34.41 14.26
C VAL A 51 7.89 -33.80 15.34
N PRO A 52 8.35 -32.78 16.09
CA PRO A 52 7.51 -32.13 17.07
C PRO A 52 6.33 -31.52 16.33
N GLU A 53 5.13 -31.97 16.68
CA GLU A 53 3.87 -31.44 16.18
C GLU A 53 3.85 -29.95 16.50
N LYS A 54 3.95 -29.13 15.44
CA LYS A 54 3.88 -27.67 15.54
C LYS A 54 2.48 -27.36 16.06
N LYS A 55 2.36 -27.07 17.36
CA LYS A 55 1.12 -26.59 17.99
C LYS A 55 0.50 -25.56 17.04
N ALA A 56 -0.67 -25.91 16.50
CA ALA A 56 -1.42 -25.02 15.63
C ALA A 56 -1.55 -23.69 16.36
N ALA A 57 -0.95 -22.64 15.79
CA ALA A 57 -1.20 -21.29 16.25
C ALA A 57 -2.71 -21.10 16.14
N THR A 58 -3.35 -20.83 17.28
CA THR A 58 -4.77 -20.48 17.33
C THR A 58 -4.97 -19.29 16.40
N SER A 59 -5.55 -19.55 15.23
CA SER A 59 -5.89 -18.52 14.27
C SER A 59 -6.87 -17.57 14.96
N LYS A 60 -6.45 -16.32 15.15
CA LYS A 60 -7.33 -15.24 15.65
C LYS A 60 -8.63 -15.26 14.82
N PRO A 61 -9.81 -15.08 15.43
CA PRO A 61 -11.07 -15.11 14.69
C PRO A 61 -10.99 -14.19 13.47
N SER A 62 -11.16 -14.76 12.28
CA SER A 62 -11.30 -13.96 11.06
C SER A 62 -12.59 -13.17 11.21
N LEU A 63 -12.50 -11.84 11.23
CA LEU A 63 -13.68 -11.01 11.04
C LEU A 63 -14.22 -11.29 9.64
N GLN A 64 -15.28 -12.07 9.57
CA GLN A 64 -16.12 -12.12 8.37
C GLN A 64 -16.83 -10.77 8.31
N PRO A 65 -16.83 -10.04 7.17
CA PRO A 65 -17.58 -8.81 7.06
C PRO A 65 -19.07 -9.13 7.17
N ASN A 66 -19.64 -8.85 8.33
CA ASN A 66 -21.06 -9.03 8.64
C ASN A 66 -21.84 -7.71 8.54
N GLY A 67 -21.24 -6.67 7.97
CA GLY A 67 -21.87 -5.39 7.64
C GLY A 67 -21.53 -4.92 6.22
N SER A 68 -22.34 -4.02 5.68
CA SER A 68 -22.07 -3.40 4.37
C SER A 68 -20.83 -2.51 4.40
N SER A 69 -20.26 -2.27 3.22
CA SER A 69 -19.12 -1.36 3.05
C SER A 69 -19.55 0.09 3.23
N TRP A 70 -18.81 0.85 4.05
CA TRP A 70 -19.02 2.28 4.28
C TRP A 70 -18.02 3.11 3.47
N MET A 71 -18.21 3.13 2.16
CA MET A 71 -17.22 3.63 1.18
C MET A 71 -17.19 5.15 1.03
N GLN A 72 -18.21 5.86 1.49
CA GLN A 72 -18.40 7.28 1.28
C GLN A 72 -19.01 7.96 2.51
N TRP A 73 -18.91 9.29 2.56
CA TRP A 73 -19.54 10.06 3.62
C TRP A 73 -21.06 9.85 3.62
N GLY A 74 -21.61 9.47 4.77
CA GLY A 74 -23.03 9.12 4.94
C GLY A 74 -23.41 7.68 4.54
N GLY A 75 -22.45 6.83 4.14
CA GLY A 75 -22.72 5.42 3.81
C GLY A 75 -23.26 5.22 2.39
N ALA A 76 -23.68 3.99 2.08
CA ALA A 76 -24.11 3.60 0.73
C ALA A 76 -25.23 4.51 0.17
N ASN A 77 -26.20 4.86 1.02
CA ASN A 77 -27.36 5.69 0.65
C ASN A 77 -27.19 7.17 1.01
N ARG A 78 -26.09 7.56 1.65
CA ARG A 78 -25.83 8.93 2.17
C ARG A 78 -26.86 9.47 3.16
N ASP A 79 -27.46 8.59 3.92
CA ASP A 79 -28.45 8.88 4.96
C ASP A 79 -27.88 8.72 6.38
N PHE A 80 -26.59 8.37 6.50
CA PHE A 80 -25.93 8.03 7.77
C PHE A 80 -26.56 6.83 8.48
N ILE A 81 -27.21 5.93 7.73
CA ILE A 81 -27.80 4.71 8.27
C ILE A 81 -26.96 3.50 7.86
N SER A 82 -26.56 2.69 8.85
CA SER A 82 -25.96 1.39 8.60
C SER A 82 -27.05 0.32 8.45
N ASP A 83 -26.90 -0.56 7.46
CA ASP A 83 -27.77 -1.73 7.29
C ASP A 83 -27.39 -2.91 8.20
N SER A 84 -26.37 -2.74 9.05
CA SER A 84 -25.87 -3.75 10.00
C SER A 84 -27.01 -4.51 10.67
N LYS A 85 -26.97 -5.84 10.56
CA LYS A 85 -27.87 -6.75 11.23
C LYS A 85 -27.16 -7.38 12.43
N ALA A 86 -27.94 -7.98 13.33
CA ALA A 86 -27.41 -8.69 14.50
C ALA A 86 -26.53 -7.83 15.43
N LEU A 87 -26.90 -6.56 15.64
CA LEU A 87 -26.31 -5.74 16.70
C LEU A 87 -26.67 -6.35 18.06
N ALA A 88 -25.72 -6.34 19.00
CA ALA A 88 -25.99 -6.83 20.34
C ALA A 88 -26.99 -5.92 21.06
N ASN A 89 -28.05 -6.50 21.62
CA ASN A 89 -29.04 -5.78 22.42
C ASN A 89 -28.52 -5.45 23.84
N SER A 90 -27.49 -6.15 24.28
CA SER A 90 -26.81 -5.92 25.55
C SER A 90 -25.35 -6.34 25.47
N TRP A 91 -24.52 -5.73 26.31
CA TRP A 91 -23.11 -6.09 26.45
C TRP A 91 -22.86 -6.65 27.86
N PRO A 92 -21.83 -7.48 28.06
CA PRO A 92 -21.35 -7.83 29.39
C PRO A 92 -20.98 -6.56 30.19
N ALA A 93 -20.91 -6.66 31.53
CA ALA A 93 -20.53 -5.53 32.38
C ALA A 93 -19.16 -4.92 32.01
N ALA A 94 -18.23 -5.73 31.50
CA ALA A 94 -16.93 -5.30 31.01
C ALA A 94 -16.96 -4.67 29.60
N GLY A 95 -18.12 -4.62 28.94
CA GLY A 95 -18.31 -4.12 27.58
C GLY A 95 -17.98 -5.14 26.48
N PRO A 96 -18.11 -4.73 25.20
CA PRO A 96 -17.68 -5.55 24.07
C PRO A 96 -16.16 -5.79 24.09
N PRO A 97 -15.69 -6.95 23.60
CA PRO A 97 -14.27 -7.22 23.52
C PRO A 97 -13.58 -6.27 22.55
N LYS A 98 -12.49 -5.62 22.99
CA LYS A 98 -11.61 -4.84 22.12
C LYS A 98 -10.78 -5.77 21.24
N LEU A 99 -11.05 -5.80 19.93
CA LEU A 99 -10.37 -6.69 18.98
C LEU A 99 -8.92 -6.27 18.71
N TRP A 100 -8.68 -4.97 18.59
CA TRP A 100 -7.37 -4.34 18.48
C TRP A 100 -7.50 -2.83 18.71
N SER A 101 -6.37 -2.15 18.90
CA SER A 101 -6.25 -0.70 18.86
C SER A 101 -4.90 -0.34 18.24
N ARG A 102 -4.86 0.77 17.52
CA ARG A 102 -3.66 1.28 16.85
C ARG A 102 -3.59 2.80 17.01
N ALA A 103 -2.45 3.29 17.48
CA ALA A 103 -2.16 4.71 17.44
C ALA A 103 -1.90 5.16 16.00
N LEU A 104 -2.53 6.27 15.62
CA LEU A 104 -2.21 7.05 14.43
C LEU A 104 -1.68 8.42 14.88
N GLY A 105 -1.14 9.19 13.95
CA GLY A 105 -0.81 10.58 14.23
C GLY A 105 -2.05 11.48 14.22
N ASP A 106 -1.86 12.79 14.15
CA ASP A 106 -2.95 13.77 14.27
C ASP A 106 -3.95 13.63 13.13
N GLY A 107 -5.22 13.94 13.39
CA GLY A 107 -6.23 13.93 12.34
C GLY A 107 -7.65 13.75 12.84
N TYR A 108 -8.58 14.16 11.98
CA TYR A 108 -10.03 14.06 12.20
C TYR A 108 -10.72 13.37 11.01
N SER A 109 -9.94 12.77 10.11
CA SER A 109 -10.46 12.05 8.95
C SER A 109 -11.36 10.91 9.40
N GLY A 110 -12.52 10.78 8.76
CA GLY A 110 -13.35 9.60 8.90
C GLY A 110 -12.64 8.33 8.36
N ILE A 111 -13.22 7.18 8.66
CA ILE A 111 -12.74 5.89 8.16
C ILE A 111 -13.72 5.39 7.09
N ALA A 112 -13.24 5.20 5.88
CA ALA A 112 -13.96 4.45 4.85
C ALA A 112 -13.69 2.96 4.99
N VAL A 113 -14.69 2.14 4.70
CA VAL A 113 -14.61 0.69 4.82
C VAL A 113 -15.06 0.05 3.52
N GLU A 114 -14.24 -0.83 2.97
CA GLU A 114 -14.61 -1.72 1.87
C GLU A 114 -14.18 -3.15 2.20
N GLY A 115 -15.15 -4.04 2.42
CA GLY A 115 -14.88 -5.40 2.87
C GLY A 115 -14.03 -5.43 4.15
N THR A 116 -12.82 -5.97 4.08
CA THR A 116 -11.87 -6.10 5.20
C THR A 116 -10.81 -5.00 5.23
N THR A 117 -10.95 -3.95 4.41
CA THR A 117 -9.98 -2.86 4.32
C THR A 117 -10.59 -1.57 4.86
N LEU A 118 -9.87 -0.93 5.77
CA LEU A 118 -10.16 0.40 6.27
C LEU A 118 -9.26 1.40 5.55
N TYR A 119 -9.81 2.55 5.17
CA TYR A 119 -9.06 3.66 4.58
C TYR A 119 -9.28 4.91 5.41
N THR A 120 -8.19 5.61 5.73
CA THR A 120 -8.26 6.90 6.44
C THR A 120 -7.04 7.74 6.10
N VAL A 121 -7.04 9.00 6.54
CA VAL A 121 -5.90 9.90 6.41
C VAL A 121 -5.54 10.42 7.80
N TYR A 122 -4.25 10.40 8.13
CA TYR A 122 -3.73 10.99 9.35
C TYR A 122 -2.47 11.78 9.05
N ARG A 123 -1.97 12.55 10.00
CA ARG A 123 -0.80 13.40 9.86
C ARG A 123 0.37 12.87 10.64
N ARG A 124 1.56 12.95 10.04
CA ARG A 124 2.85 12.69 10.70
C ARG A 124 3.78 13.86 10.38
N GLY A 125 3.97 14.77 11.35
CA GLY A 125 4.75 15.99 11.12
C GLY A 125 4.07 16.90 10.08
N SER A 126 4.80 17.28 9.02
CA SER A 126 4.28 18.08 7.91
C SER A 126 3.52 17.29 6.86
N GLN A 127 3.43 15.96 7.01
CA GLN A 127 2.89 15.08 5.97
C GLN A 127 1.49 14.59 6.28
N ASP A 128 0.63 14.59 5.26
CA ASP A 128 -0.59 13.77 5.27
C ASP A 128 -0.23 12.35 4.80
N ILE A 129 -0.74 11.37 5.52
CA ILE A 129 -0.55 9.93 5.28
C ILE A 129 -1.91 9.32 4.94
N VAL A 130 -2.12 8.98 3.67
CA VAL A 130 -3.26 8.17 3.24
C VAL A 130 -2.89 6.71 3.51
N THR A 131 -3.75 5.96 4.20
CA THR A 131 -3.45 4.57 4.59
C THR A 131 -4.59 3.62 4.29
N ALA A 132 -4.24 2.40 3.90
CA ALA A 132 -5.11 1.24 3.98
C ALA A 132 -4.67 0.34 5.15
N ILE A 133 -5.64 -0.15 5.92
CA ILE A 133 -5.44 -0.94 7.12
C ILE A 133 -6.28 -2.21 7.02
N ASP A 134 -5.71 -3.35 7.43
CA ASP A 134 -6.43 -4.61 7.59
C ASP A 134 -7.38 -4.51 8.80
N ALA A 135 -8.69 -4.59 8.57
CA ALA A 135 -9.71 -4.41 9.60
C ALA A 135 -9.68 -5.50 10.70
N SER A 136 -9.13 -6.68 10.41
CA SER A 136 -9.06 -7.78 11.37
C SER A 136 -7.88 -7.67 12.34
N ARG A 137 -6.79 -7.06 11.86
CA ARG A 137 -5.51 -6.99 12.58
C ARG A 137 -5.12 -5.59 13.03
N GLY A 138 -5.67 -4.55 12.41
CA GLY A 138 -5.23 -3.16 12.60
C GLY A 138 -3.88 -2.85 11.95
N THR A 139 -3.33 -3.76 11.15
CA THR A 139 -2.00 -3.62 10.53
C THR A 139 -2.09 -2.85 9.21
N THR A 140 -1.09 -2.02 8.91
CA THR A 140 -0.97 -1.35 7.61
C THR A 140 -0.91 -2.34 6.46
N VAL A 141 -1.72 -2.12 5.43
CA VAL A 141 -1.60 -2.76 4.11
C VAL A 141 -0.68 -1.91 3.24
N TRP A 142 -0.96 -0.61 3.13
CA TRP A 142 -0.10 0.37 2.47
C TRP A 142 -0.26 1.76 3.08
N GLU A 143 0.75 2.61 2.87
CA GLU A 143 0.74 4.04 3.20
C GLU A 143 1.26 4.84 2.00
N TYR A 144 0.63 5.99 1.75
CA TYR A 144 1.11 7.02 0.83
C TYR A 144 1.24 8.33 1.59
N ALA A 145 2.48 8.81 1.70
CA ALA A 145 2.81 10.05 2.36
C ALA A 145 3.05 11.16 1.34
N TYR A 146 2.59 12.38 1.66
CA TYR A 146 2.92 13.56 0.87
C TYR A 146 3.01 14.79 1.77
N GLU A 147 3.84 15.76 1.38
CA GLU A 147 3.92 17.04 2.08
C GLU A 147 2.57 17.77 2.00
N ALA A 148 2.08 18.13 3.18
CA ALA A 148 0.81 18.81 3.38
C ALA A 148 0.92 19.72 4.60
N GLU A 149 1.90 20.62 4.57
CA GLU A 149 2.09 21.62 5.62
C GLU A 149 0.86 22.51 5.68
N PHE A 150 0.04 22.26 6.70
CA PHE A 150 -1.22 22.96 6.89
C PHE A 150 -1.14 23.80 8.15
N LYS A 151 -1.08 25.10 7.95
CA LYS A 151 -1.20 26.12 8.99
C LYS A 151 -2.45 26.93 8.70
N ASN A 152 -3.33 27.01 9.69
CA ASN A 152 -4.49 27.88 9.70
C ASN A 152 -4.48 28.68 11.01
N SER A 153 -5.27 29.75 11.09
CA SER A 153 -5.28 30.63 12.26
C SER A 153 -5.85 29.98 13.54
N PHE A 154 -6.43 28.78 13.41
CA PHE A 154 -7.06 28.00 14.46
C PHE A 154 -6.34 26.68 14.76
N SER A 155 -5.18 26.39 14.16
CA SER A 155 -4.62 25.04 14.14
C SER A 155 -4.20 24.57 15.53
N GLU A 156 -3.83 25.52 16.39
CA GLU A 156 -3.55 25.29 17.81
C GLU A 156 -4.80 24.92 18.62
N LYS A 157 -5.99 25.36 18.19
CA LYS A 157 -7.27 25.11 18.87
C LYS A 157 -8.03 23.90 18.32
N VAL A 158 -7.97 23.70 17.00
CA VAL A 158 -8.80 22.71 16.28
C VAL A 158 -7.99 21.55 15.69
N GLY A 159 -6.66 21.56 15.88
CA GLY A 159 -5.73 20.61 15.30
C GLY A 159 -5.52 20.82 13.80
N PRO A 160 -4.41 20.32 13.22
CA PRO A 160 -4.02 20.60 11.83
C PRO A 160 -4.81 19.80 10.78
N GLY A 161 -5.82 19.01 11.16
CA GLY A 161 -6.42 18.01 10.27
C GLY A 161 -5.51 16.78 10.12
N PRO A 162 -5.64 16.00 9.04
CA PRO A 162 -6.61 16.14 7.94
C PRO A 162 -8.04 15.92 8.42
N TYR A 163 -9.02 16.53 7.75
CA TYR A 163 -10.43 16.52 8.20
C TYR A 163 -11.35 15.63 7.36
N ALA A 164 -11.12 15.56 6.06
CA ALA A 164 -12.05 14.89 5.15
C ALA A 164 -11.92 13.37 5.24
N MET A 165 -13.05 12.66 5.21
CA MET A 165 -13.09 11.21 5.03
C MET A 165 -12.73 10.86 3.58
N PRO A 166 -11.84 9.89 3.32
CA PRO A 166 -11.56 9.44 1.96
C PRO A 166 -12.79 8.75 1.35
N GLN A 167 -12.94 8.81 0.03
CA GLN A 167 -14.06 8.20 -0.70
C GLN A 167 -13.54 7.05 -1.58
N VAL A 168 -14.11 5.86 -1.44
CA VAL A 168 -13.83 4.72 -2.33
C VAL A 168 -14.79 4.78 -3.51
N VAL A 169 -14.25 4.88 -4.73
CA VAL A 169 -15.03 4.97 -5.97
C VAL A 169 -14.41 4.02 -7.00
N GLY A 170 -15.09 2.93 -7.31
CA GLY A 170 -14.56 1.91 -8.22
C GLY A 170 -13.22 1.34 -7.73
N ASP A 171 -12.16 1.47 -8.55
CA ASP A 171 -10.78 1.06 -8.24
C ASP A 171 -9.94 2.18 -7.59
N ARG A 172 -10.57 3.31 -7.24
CA ARG A 172 -9.90 4.50 -6.71
C ARG A 172 -10.25 4.79 -5.26
N LEU A 173 -9.29 5.35 -4.55
CA LEU A 173 -9.49 6.07 -3.30
C LEU A 173 -9.26 7.56 -3.57
N VAL A 174 -10.24 8.39 -3.28
CA VAL A 174 -10.18 9.84 -3.51
C VAL A 174 -10.11 10.57 -2.17
N THR A 175 -9.16 11.49 -2.04
CA THR A 175 -8.91 12.25 -0.80
C THR A 175 -8.91 13.74 -1.05
N ALA A 176 -9.31 14.52 -0.04
CA ALA A 176 -9.17 15.97 -0.02
C ALA A 176 -8.29 16.39 1.17
N SER A 177 -7.25 17.18 0.90
CA SER A 177 -6.35 17.71 1.92
C SER A 177 -6.75 19.11 2.38
N GLY A 178 -6.31 19.48 3.58
CA GLY A 178 -6.38 20.86 4.09
C GLY A 178 -5.74 21.87 3.14
N ILE A 179 -4.67 21.47 2.46
CA ILE A 179 -3.93 22.32 1.51
C ILE A 179 -4.59 22.42 0.12
N GLY A 180 -5.86 22.04 -0.04
CA GLY A 180 -6.58 22.17 -1.32
C GLY A 180 -6.21 21.11 -2.36
N LYS A 181 -5.38 20.13 -2.00
CA LYS A 181 -4.99 19.03 -2.89
C LYS A 181 -6.08 17.95 -2.91
N ILE A 182 -6.65 17.69 -4.09
CA ILE A 182 -7.54 16.54 -4.35
C ILE A 182 -6.74 15.47 -5.08
N GLN A 183 -6.76 14.24 -4.59
CA GLN A 183 -5.96 13.16 -5.13
C GLN A 183 -6.80 11.92 -5.35
N SER A 184 -6.46 11.15 -6.38
CA SER A 184 -6.96 9.80 -6.60
C SER A 184 -5.79 8.83 -6.58
N LEU A 185 -5.93 7.79 -5.78
CA LEU A 185 -4.96 6.72 -5.63
C LEU A 185 -5.59 5.42 -6.11
N ASP A 186 -4.78 4.50 -6.62
CA ASP A 186 -5.18 3.10 -6.76
C ASP A 186 -5.43 2.50 -5.37
N LYS A 187 -6.65 2.04 -5.10
CA LYS A 187 -7.05 1.64 -3.75
C LYS A 187 -6.30 0.41 -3.23
N LYS A 188 -5.76 -0.43 -4.12
CA LYS A 188 -5.06 -1.66 -3.75
C LYS A 188 -3.59 -1.41 -3.39
N THR A 189 -2.96 -0.45 -4.05
CA THR A 189 -1.52 -0.21 -3.95
C THR A 189 -1.17 1.10 -3.24
N GLY A 190 -2.12 2.03 -3.11
CA GLY A 190 -1.88 3.37 -2.60
C GLY A 190 -1.09 4.26 -3.56
N ARG A 191 -0.88 3.83 -4.81
CA ARG A 191 -0.13 4.64 -5.77
C ARG A 191 -0.99 5.79 -6.29
N PRO A 192 -0.46 7.03 -6.34
CA PRO A 192 -1.21 8.15 -6.92
C PRO A 192 -1.44 7.89 -8.41
N VAL A 193 -2.68 8.10 -8.85
CA VAL A 193 -3.11 8.01 -10.24
C VAL A 193 -3.20 9.41 -10.84
N TRP A 194 -3.80 10.35 -10.11
CA TRP A 194 -3.82 11.76 -10.46
C TRP A 194 -3.94 12.63 -9.21
N SER A 195 -3.58 13.90 -9.36
CA SER A 195 -3.74 14.94 -8.34
C SER A 195 -4.14 16.24 -9.00
N ARG A 196 -4.94 17.05 -8.30
CA ARG A 196 -5.31 18.41 -8.69
C ARG A 196 -5.19 19.35 -7.50
N ASP A 197 -4.72 20.56 -7.75
CA ASP A 197 -4.65 21.64 -6.75
C ASP A 197 -5.81 22.62 -6.96
N LEU A 198 -6.74 22.67 -5.99
CA LEU A 198 -7.91 23.53 -6.09
C LEU A 198 -7.58 25.02 -6.09
N TYR A 199 -6.51 25.42 -5.40
CA TYR A 199 -6.10 26.82 -5.30
C TYR A 199 -5.45 27.29 -6.60
N ILE A 200 -4.49 26.51 -7.10
CA ILE A 200 -3.69 26.87 -8.27
C ILE A 200 -4.49 26.69 -9.56
N GLU A 201 -5.15 25.55 -9.74
CA GLU A 201 -5.76 25.20 -11.04
C GLU A 201 -7.16 25.79 -11.22
N PHE A 202 -7.86 26.08 -10.12
CA PHE A 202 -9.27 26.46 -10.16
C PHE A 202 -9.59 27.77 -9.43
N GLY A 203 -8.59 28.47 -8.89
CA GLY A 203 -8.81 29.72 -8.15
C GLY A 203 -9.64 29.54 -6.89
N GLY A 204 -9.59 28.35 -6.27
CA GLY A 204 -10.35 28.02 -5.08
C GLY A 204 -10.01 28.90 -3.88
N THR A 205 -10.98 29.11 -3.00
CA THR A 205 -10.78 29.88 -1.76
C THR A 205 -9.99 29.08 -0.74
N ARG A 206 -8.94 29.67 -0.16
CA ARG A 206 -8.23 29.05 0.96
C ARG A 206 -9.09 29.10 2.21
N LEU A 207 -9.64 27.95 2.59
CA LEU A 207 -10.49 27.79 3.75
C LEU A 207 -9.64 27.45 4.98
N GLU A 208 -10.05 27.94 6.15
CA GLU A 208 -9.38 27.63 7.42
C GLU A 208 -9.38 26.13 7.72
N PHE A 209 -10.38 25.37 7.25
CA PHE A 209 -10.49 23.91 7.50
C PHE A 209 -10.29 23.06 6.24
N GLY A 210 -9.77 23.65 5.16
CA GLY A 210 -9.65 22.99 3.87
C GLY A 210 -10.99 22.63 3.22
N TYR A 211 -10.96 21.65 2.32
CA TYR A 211 -12.15 21.19 1.58
C TYR A 211 -12.70 19.89 2.14
N SER A 212 -14.03 19.76 2.12
CA SER A 212 -14.70 18.47 2.28
C SER A 212 -14.78 17.75 0.94
N ILE A 213 -14.90 16.42 0.98
CA ILE A 213 -15.19 15.62 -0.20
C ILE A 213 -16.46 14.82 0.03
N GLY A 214 -17.30 14.79 -1.00
CA GLY A 214 -18.43 13.90 -1.05
C GLY A 214 -18.72 13.50 -2.49
N GLY A 215 -18.81 12.19 -2.71
CA GLY A 215 -20.14 11.75 -3.06
C GLY A 215 -20.43 11.34 -4.48
N ARG A 216 -21.08 12.20 -5.27
CA ARG A 216 -22.13 11.72 -6.19
C ARG A 216 -21.61 10.95 -7.39
N GLU A 217 -21.71 9.61 -7.33
CA GLU A 217 -21.83 8.82 -8.54
C GLU A 217 -23.06 9.33 -9.29
N LEU A 218 -22.80 10.14 -10.31
CA LEU A 218 -23.79 10.47 -11.31
C LEU A 218 -24.05 9.16 -12.03
N GLN A 219 -25.18 8.51 -11.76
CA GLN A 219 -25.70 7.51 -12.69
C GLN A 219 -25.60 8.16 -14.06
N ARG A 220 -24.81 7.57 -14.98
CA ARG A 220 -24.77 8.04 -16.37
C ARG A 220 -26.23 8.12 -16.80
N ARG A 221 -26.71 9.32 -17.10
CA ARG A 221 -27.94 9.44 -17.87
C ARG A 221 -27.63 8.75 -19.18
N ASN A 222 -28.11 7.52 -19.35
CA ASN A 222 -28.23 6.89 -20.65
C ASN A 222 -29.31 7.67 -21.42
N GLY A 223 -28.98 8.90 -21.81
CA GLY A 223 -29.70 9.61 -22.86
C GLY A 223 -29.18 9.09 -24.19
N PRO A 224 -30.06 8.88 -25.20
CA PRO A 224 -29.60 8.52 -26.52
C PRO A 224 -28.64 9.59 -27.03
N ALA A 225 -27.53 9.16 -27.63
CA ALA A 225 -26.68 10.05 -28.40
C ALA A 225 -27.53 10.59 -29.54
N THR A 226 -27.90 11.87 -29.47
CA THR A 226 -28.42 12.59 -30.63
C THR A 226 -27.24 12.89 -31.53
N GLU A 227 -27.32 12.38 -32.77
CA GLU A 227 -26.47 12.66 -33.92
C GLU A 227 -26.38 14.17 -34.24
#